data_AF-A0A452E771-F1
#
_entry.id   AF-A0A452E771-F1
#
_cell.length_a   1.000
_cell.length_b   1.000
_cell.length_c   1.000
_cell.angle_alpha   90.00
_cell.angle_beta   90.00
_cell.angle_gamma   90.00
#
_symmetry.space_group_name_H-M   'P 1'
#
loop_
_entity.id
_entity.type
_entity.pdbx_description
1 polymer ?
#
loop_
_entity_poly.entity_id
_entity_poly.type
_entity_poly.pdbx_seq_one_letter_code
_entity_poly.pdbx_strand_id
1 'polypeptide(L)'
;MLWNLLALHQIIQTTIITASHAKFESKVPEKQKMFQEDNGILVHLKGGIADAVLYRATMILTVGGMAYAIYQLVVASFPKKQDWLQFILPAISFIQLSVD
;
A
#
# COMPACT_ATOMS: atom_id res chain seq x y z
N MET A 1 -0.53 53.72 17.84
CA MET A 1 -1.75 53.00 17.39
C MET A 1 -1.42 51.68 16.69
N LEU A 2 -0.39 51.59 15.85
CA LEU A 2 -0.01 50.36 15.13
C LEU A 2 0.37 49.17 16.06
N TRP A 3 1.04 49.45 17.18
CA TRP A 3 1.44 48.43 18.16
C TRP A 3 0.26 47.70 18.83
N ASN A 4 -0.83 48.42 19.13
CA ASN A 4 -2.05 47.80 19.65
C ASN A 4 -2.72 46.90 18.61
N LEU A 5 -2.65 47.27 17.34
CA LEU A 5 -3.21 46.47 16.26
C LEU A 5 -2.42 45.18 16.07
N LEU A 6 -1.09 45.23 16.14
CA LEU A 6 -0.24 44.04 16.12
C LEU A 6 -0.50 43.12 17.32
N ALA A 7 -0.62 43.69 18.52
CA ALA A 7 -0.92 42.93 19.73
C ALA A 7 -2.28 42.22 19.63
N LEU A 8 -3.30 42.90 19.11
CA LEU A 8 -4.62 42.31 18.88
C LEU A 8 -4.56 41.18 17.84
N HIS A 9 -3.80 41.38 16.76
CA HIS A 9 -3.61 40.37 15.72
C HIS A 9 -2.90 39.11 16.26
N GLN A 10 -1.89 39.27 17.11
CA GLN A 10 -1.21 38.15 17.77
C GLN A 10 -2.15 37.37 18.71
N ILE A 11 -3.00 38.07 19.47
CA ILE A 11 -3.99 37.45 20.37
C ILE A 11 -5.05 36.67 19.56
N ILE A 12 -5.51 37.23 18.44
CA ILE A 12 -6.47 36.57 17.54
C ILE A 12 -5.83 35.34 16.90
N GLN A 13 -4.59 35.42 16.40
CA GLN A 13 -3.88 34.28 15.80
C GLN A 13 -3.64 33.15 16.80
N THR A 14 -3.20 33.47 18.02
CA THR A 14 -2.98 32.47 19.09
C THR A 14 -4.27 31.78 19.53
N THR A 15 -5.38 32.52 19.56
CA THR A 15 -6.71 31.97 19.90
C THR A 15 -7.24 31.04 18.79
N ILE A 16 -7.07 31.41 17.52
CA ILE A 16 -7.54 30.60 16.36
C ILE A 16 -6.72 29.31 16.22
N ILE A 17 -5.40 29.37 16.41
CA ILE A 17 -4.53 28.17 16.39
C ILE A 17 -4.89 27.25 17.56
N THR A 18 -5.11 27.77 18.77
CA THR A 18 -5.49 26.93 19.92
C THR A 18 -6.89 26.32 19.76
N ALA A 19 -7.85 27.05 19.19
CA ALA A 19 -9.21 26.56 18.95
C ALA A 19 -9.29 25.49 17.83
N SER A 20 -8.41 25.55 16.82
CA SER A 20 -8.36 24.51 15.78
C SER A 20 -7.77 23.18 16.32
N HIS A 21 -6.81 23.26 17.25
CA HIS A 21 -6.27 22.11 17.97
C HIS A 21 -7.24 21.52 19.01
N ALA A 22 -8.14 22.34 19.58
CA ALA A 22 -9.17 21.87 20.52
C ALA A 22 -10.29 21.03 19.87
N LYS A 23 -10.35 20.96 18.53
CA LYS A 23 -11.39 20.21 17.80
C LYS A 23 -11.10 18.70 17.73
N PHE A 24 -9.89 18.26 18.07
CA PHE A 24 -9.54 16.87 18.28
C PHE A 24 -9.19 16.66 19.75
N GLU A 25 -10.07 16.03 20.51
CA GLU A 25 -9.69 15.54 21.83
C GLU A 25 -8.48 14.62 21.72
N SER A 26 -7.50 14.82 22.58
CA SER A 26 -6.34 13.93 22.66
C SER A 26 -6.80 12.53 23.07
N LYS A 27 -6.81 11.60 22.11
CA LYS A 27 -7.00 10.16 22.35
C LYS A 27 -5.69 9.43 22.71
N VAL A 28 -4.59 10.19 22.87
CA VAL A 28 -3.29 9.66 23.28
C VAL A 28 -3.36 8.85 24.58
N PRO A 29 -3.99 9.31 25.68
CA PRO A 29 -4.06 8.52 26.92
C PRO A 29 -4.82 7.19 26.75
N GLU A 30 -5.83 7.16 25.88
CA GLU A 30 -6.61 5.96 25.59
C GLU A 30 -5.76 4.91 24.85
N LYS A 31 -5.01 5.35 23.83
CA LYS A 31 -4.07 4.47 23.11
C LYS A 31 -2.90 4.03 23.99
N GLN A 32 -2.37 4.91 24.83
CA GLN A 32 -1.33 4.57 25.80
C GLN A 32 -1.80 3.47 26.76
N LYS A 33 -3.03 3.57 27.28
CA LYS A 33 -3.60 2.53 28.15
C LYS A 33 -3.72 1.18 27.43
N MET A 34 -4.20 1.18 26.18
CA MET A 34 -4.35 -0.03 25.37
C MET A 34 -2.99 -0.71 25.08
N PHE A 35 -1.93 0.04 24.79
CA PHE A 35 -0.61 -0.52 24.53
C PHE A 35 0.16 -0.90 25.80
N GLN A 36 -0.13 -0.26 26.95
CA GLN A 36 0.50 -0.54 28.25
C GLN A 36 -0.20 -1.66 29.04
N GLU A 37 -1.38 -2.10 28.63
CA GLU A 37 -2.10 -3.20 29.31
C GLU A 37 -1.27 -4.49 29.31
N ASP A 38 -0.97 -5.09 30.47
CA ASP A 38 -0.07 -6.24 30.57
C ASP A 38 -0.73 -7.56 30.17
N ASN A 39 -1.03 -7.69 28.87
CA ASN A 39 -1.75 -8.83 28.29
C ASN A 39 -0.80 -9.91 27.73
N GLY A 40 0.52 -9.72 27.80
CA GLY A 40 1.52 -10.60 27.18
C GLY A 40 1.48 -10.69 25.63
N ILE A 41 0.65 -9.87 24.97
CA ILE A 41 0.46 -9.86 23.51
C ILE A 41 1.59 -9.06 22.84
N LEU A 42 2.14 -9.60 21.74
CA LEU A 42 3.18 -8.92 20.95
C LEU A 42 2.66 -7.61 20.36
N VAL A 43 3.52 -6.59 20.32
CA VAL A 43 3.18 -5.22 19.90
C VAL A 43 2.50 -5.14 18.53
N HIS A 44 2.84 -6.04 17.59
CA HIS A 44 2.28 -6.07 16.23
C HIS A 44 0.88 -6.70 16.12
N LEU A 45 0.34 -7.26 17.21
CA LEU A 45 -1.05 -7.75 17.30
C LEU A 45 -1.87 -6.95 18.32
N LYS A 46 -1.25 -5.99 19.00
CA LYS A 46 -1.83 -5.28 20.14
C LYS A 46 -2.85 -4.21 19.73
N GLY A 47 -2.87 -3.78 18.47
CA GLY A 47 -3.94 -2.95 17.91
C GLY A 47 -5.22 -3.72 17.56
N GLY A 48 -5.23 -5.06 17.74
CA GLY A 48 -6.44 -5.88 17.71
C GLY A 48 -6.65 -6.65 16.40
N ILE A 49 -7.93 -6.86 16.05
CA ILE A 49 -8.33 -7.74 14.94
C ILE A 49 -7.83 -7.22 13.58
N ALA A 50 -7.81 -5.89 13.39
CA ALA A 50 -7.33 -5.27 12.16
C ALA A 50 -5.87 -5.64 11.88
N ASP A 51 -5.01 -5.60 12.90
CA ASP A 51 -3.60 -5.95 12.77
C ASP A 51 -3.41 -7.43 12.40
N ALA A 52 -4.22 -8.32 12.98
CA ALA A 52 -4.18 -9.74 12.68
C ALA A 52 -4.61 -10.05 11.23
N VAL A 53 -5.65 -9.37 10.74
CA VAL A 53 -6.09 -9.49 9.34
C VAL A 53 -5.03 -8.94 8.39
N LEU A 54 -4.49 -7.76 8.71
CA LEU A 54 -3.44 -7.14 7.91
C LEU A 54 -2.21 -8.05 7.82
N TYR A 55 -1.76 -8.59 8.95
CA TYR A 55 -0.64 -9.53 9.00
C TYR A 55 -0.87 -10.77 8.12
N ARG A 56 -2.06 -11.39 8.23
CA ARG A 56 -2.40 -12.58 7.43
C ARG A 56 -2.45 -12.25 5.94
N ALA A 57 -3.05 -11.12 5.57
CA ALA A 57 -3.12 -10.67 4.19
C ALA A 57 -1.73 -10.42 3.61
N THR A 58 -0.86 -9.73 4.35
CA THR A 58 0.54 -9.50 3.95
C THR A 58 1.29 -10.81 3.79
N MET A 59 1.15 -11.75 4.73
CA MET A 59 1.79 -13.06 4.63
C MET A 59 1.36 -13.84 3.40
N ILE A 60 0.05 -13.88 3.11
CA ILE A 60 -0.49 -14.55 1.91
C ILE A 60 0.06 -13.89 0.65
N LEU A 61 0.07 -12.56 0.59
CA LEU A 61 0.58 -11.82 -0.56
C LEU A 61 2.07 -12.06 -0.78
N THR A 62 2.90 -12.04 0.27
CA THR A 62 4.34 -12.24 0.17
C THR A 62 4.68 -13.67 -0.24
N VAL A 63 4.05 -14.67 0.39
CA VAL A 63 4.29 -16.09 0.05
C VAL A 63 3.77 -16.39 -1.35
N GLY A 64 2.57 -15.93 -1.69
CA GLY A 64 2.00 -16.09 -3.02
C GLY A 64 2.83 -15.39 -4.10
N GLY A 65 3.29 -14.16 -3.83
CA GLY A 65 4.17 -13.41 -4.72
C GLY A 65 5.53 -14.08 -4.93
N MET A 66 6.12 -14.64 -3.87
CA MET A 66 7.36 -15.40 -3.96
C MET A 66 7.18 -16.67 -4.81
N ALA A 67 6.11 -17.43 -4.58
CA ALA A 67 5.81 -18.61 -5.38
C ALA A 67 5.61 -18.27 -6.86
N TYR A 68 4.89 -17.17 -7.15
CA TYR A 68 4.70 -16.68 -8.50
C TYR A 68 6.01 -16.23 -9.15
N ALA A 69 6.88 -15.53 -8.42
CA ALA A 69 8.19 -15.13 -8.91
C ALA A 69 9.07 -16.34 -9.25
N ILE A 70 9.06 -17.39 -8.42
CA ILE A 70 9.77 -18.64 -8.70
C ILE A 70 9.19 -19.33 -9.94
N TYR A 71 7.86 -19.39 -10.08
CA TYR A 71 7.22 -19.92 -11.29
C TYR A 71 7.68 -19.18 -12.55
N GLN A 72 7.66 -17.85 -12.52
CA GLN A 72 8.10 -17.02 -13.64
C GLN A 72 9.60 -17.21 -13.94
N LEU A 73 10.43 -17.36 -12.91
CA LEU A 73 11.85 -17.64 -13.05
C LEU A 73 12.09 -18.97 -13.75
N VAL A 74 11.35 -20.02 -13.37
CA VAL A 74 11.41 -21.34 -14.01
C VAL A 74 10.99 -21.25 -15.48
N VAL A 75 9.84 -20.62 -15.76
CA VAL A 75 9.35 -20.42 -17.13
C VAL A 75 10.33 -19.60 -17.98
N ALA A 76 11.03 -18.64 -17.40
CA ALA A 76 12.05 -17.84 -18.08
C ALA A 76 13.37 -18.59 -18.28
N SER A 77 13.71 -19.52 -17.38
CA SER A 77 14.95 -20.29 -17.42
C SER A 77 14.95 -21.34 -18.54
N PHE A 78 13.77 -21.80 -18.97
CA PHE A 78 13.64 -22.72 -20.09
C PHE A 78 13.30 -21.97 -21.38
N PRO A 79 14.06 -22.18 -22.48
CA PRO A 79 13.75 -21.55 -23.76
C PRO A 79 12.40 -22.07 -24.27
N LYS A 80 11.49 -21.14 -24.58
CA LYS A 80 10.22 -21.48 -25.21
C LYS A 80 10.50 -21.94 -26.65
N LYS A 81 9.92 -23.07 -27.06
CA LYS A 81 10.01 -23.52 -28.44
C LYS A 81 9.40 -22.45 -29.34
N GLN A 82 10.20 -21.96 -30.29
CA GLN A 82 9.73 -21.04 -31.33
C GLN A 82 8.90 -21.87 -32.31
N ASP A 83 7.59 -21.77 -32.26
CA ASP A 83 6.72 -22.41 -33.25
C ASP A 83 6.77 -21.60 -34.55
N TRP A 84 7.80 -21.84 -35.35
CA TRP A 84 8.01 -21.24 -36.67
C TRP A 84 6.78 -21.36 -37.58
N LEU A 85 5.96 -22.38 -37.34
CA LEU A 85 4.68 -22.58 -38.02
C LEU A 85 3.71 -21.40 -37.81
N GLN A 86 3.66 -20.79 -36.62
CA GLN A 86 2.80 -19.63 -36.35
C GLN A 86 3.23 -18.38 -37.14
N PHE A 87 4.51 -18.28 -37.51
CA PHE A 87 5.03 -17.18 -38.30
C PHE A 87 4.95 -17.45 -39.82
N ILE A 88 5.11 -18.72 -40.23
CA ILE A 88 5.17 -19.11 -41.63
C ILE A 88 3.76 -19.31 -42.23
N LEU A 89 2.79 -19.83 -41.47
CA LEU A 89 1.44 -20.10 -41.96
C LEU A 89 0.73 -18.87 -42.57
N PRO A 90 0.79 -17.67 -41.96
CA PRO A 90 0.20 -16.47 -42.57
C PRO A 90 0.88 -16.07 -43.88
N ALA A 91 2.21 -16.24 -43.98
CA ALA A 91 2.97 -15.90 -45.18
C ALA A 91 2.64 -16.84 -46.34
N ILE A 92 2.49 -18.15 -46.07
CA ILE A 92 2.06 -19.12 -47.09
C ILE A 92 0.63 -18.81 -47.55
N SER A 93 -0.29 -18.52 -46.62
CA SER A 93 -1.68 -18.17 -46.99
C SER A 93 -1.76 -16.88 -47.81
N PHE A 94 -0.89 -15.90 -47.55
CA PHE A 94 -0.83 -14.65 -48.31
C PHE A 94 -0.30 -14.86 -49.73
N ILE A 95 0.69 -15.74 -49.91
CA ILE A 95 1.21 -16.11 -51.23
C ILE A 95 0.13 -16.84 -52.04
N GLN A 96 -0.61 -17.76 -51.40
CA GLN A 96 -1.70 -18.49 -52.06
C GLN A 96 -2.81 -17.54 -52.55
N LEU A 97 -3.23 -16.60 -51.70
CA LEU A 97 -4.26 -15.59 -52.05
C LEU A 97 -3.81 -14.61 -53.15
N SER A 98 -2.50 -14.42 -53.34
CA SER A 98 -1.97 -13.55 -54.41
C SER A 98 -1.79 -14.29 -55.75
N VAL A 99 -1.95 -15.62 -55.77
CA VAL A 99 -1.78 -16.48 -56.95
C VAL A 99 -3.15 -16.90 -57.55
N ASP A 100 -4.22 -16.81 -56.76
CA ASP A 100 -5.62 -16.91 -57.21
C ASP A 100 -6.17 -15.54 -57.70
#